data_AF-A0A6G0V305-F1
#
_entry.id   AF-A0A6G0V305-F1
#
_cell.length_a   1.000
_cell.length_b   1.000
_cell.length_c   1.000
_cell.angle_alpha   90.00
_cell.angle_beta   90.00
_cell.angle_gamma   90.00
#
_symmetry.space_group_name_H-M   'P 1'
#
loop_
_entity.id
_entity.type
_entity.pdbx_description
1 polymer ?
#
loop_
_entity_poly.entity_id
_entity_poly.type
_entity_poly.pdbx_seq_one_letter_code
_entity_poly.pdbx_strand_id
1 'polypeptide(L)'
;MAADNVDDFPLADDESVPNHVQESARRPKPAQPLPKEEDQEEKARLIAQILELQNTLEDLSQRVDIVKEESLKLRSENQVLGQYIQNLMASSTVFHPANSRAVSNK
;
A
#
# COMPACT_ATOMS: atom_id res chain seq x y z
N MET A 1 -30.00 2.98 5.68
CA MET A 1 -28.94 4.01 5.61
C MET A 1 -28.98 4.72 6.96
N ALA A 2 -27.92 4.54 7.75
CA ALA A 2 -27.88 4.82 9.18
C ALA A 2 -27.99 6.32 9.48
N ALA A 3 -28.87 6.68 10.42
CA ALA A 3 -28.84 7.96 11.11
C ALA A 3 -28.36 7.70 12.54
N ASP A 4 -27.42 8.53 12.99
CA ASP A 4 -26.85 8.58 14.33
C ASP A 4 -27.89 8.34 15.43
N ASN A 5 -27.70 7.28 16.23
CA ASN A 5 -28.20 7.29 17.59
C ASN A 5 -27.04 7.74 18.46
N VAL A 6 -26.93 9.06 18.61
CA VAL A 6 -26.26 9.66 19.76
C VAL A 6 -27.05 9.16 20.96
N ASP A 7 -26.50 8.19 21.70
CA ASP A 7 -27.01 7.81 23.00
C ASP A 7 -27.03 9.09 23.85
N ASP A 8 -28.25 9.60 24.06
CA ASP A 8 -28.51 10.85 24.76
C ASP A 8 -27.99 10.69 26.20
N PHE A 9 -26.86 11.33 26.48
CA PHE A 9 -26.27 11.30 27.81
C PHE A 9 -27.20 12.06 28.74
N PRO A 10 -27.83 11.40 29.74
CA PRO A 10 -28.79 12.07 30.60
C PRO A 10 -28.07 13.16 31.39
N LEU A 11 -28.55 14.40 31.25
CA LEU A 11 -28.07 15.53 32.01
C LEU A 11 -28.42 15.32 33.48
N ALA A 12 -27.52 15.73 34.38
CA ALA A 12 -27.63 15.50 35.83
C ALA A 12 -28.86 16.18 36.48
N ASP A 13 -29.64 16.92 35.71
CA ASP A 13 -30.66 17.86 36.15
C ASP A 13 -32.10 17.36 35.81
N ASP A 14 -32.23 16.17 35.21
CA ASP A 14 -33.54 15.55 34.92
C ASP A 14 -34.17 14.99 36.20
N GLU A 15 -34.98 15.82 36.86
CA GLU A 15 -35.74 15.51 38.09
C GLU A 15 -36.77 14.38 37.92
N SER A 16 -36.95 13.85 36.71
CA SER A 16 -37.87 12.74 36.40
C SER A 16 -37.32 11.36 36.76
N VAL A 17 -36.00 11.24 36.97
CA VAL A 17 -35.35 9.94 37.18
C VAL A 17 -35.37 9.60 38.67
N PRO A 18 -36.04 8.51 39.11
CA PRO A 18 -36.06 8.13 40.52
C PRO A 18 -34.62 7.90 40.98
N ASN A 19 -34.21 8.59 42.04
CA ASN A 19 -32.90 8.44 42.67
C ASN A 19 -32.82 7.06 43.36
N HIS A 20 -32.81 5.98 42.58
CA HIS A 20 -32.60 4.63 43.08
C HIS A 20 -31.10 4.41 43.25
N VAL A 21 -30.57 4.94 44.34
CA VAL A 21 -29.25 4.55 44.85
C VAL A 21 -29.36 3.09 45.28
N GLN A 22 -29.28 2.17 44.32
CA GLN A 22 -29.12 0.75 44.59
C GLN A 22 -27.66 0.54 45.01
N GLU A 23 -27.41 0.83 46.28
CA GLU A 23 -26.11 0.74 46.96
C GLU A 23 -25.49 -0.68 46.91
N SER A 24 -26.25 -1.66 46.43
CA SER A 24 -25.85 -3.05 46.26
C SER A 24 -25.02 -3.35 44.99
N ALA A 25 -24.96 -2.44 44.00
CA ALA A 25 -24.30 -2.70 42.72
C ALA A 25 -22.87 -2.12 42.59
N ARG A 26 -22.43 -1.25 43.51
CA ARG A 26 -21.05 -0.73 43.55
C ARG A 26 -20.13 -1.67 44.32
N ARG A 27 -20.03 -2.93 43.90
CA ARG A 27 -18.86 -3.73 44.29
C ARG A 27 -17.71 -3.28 43.38
N PRO A 28 -16.66 -2.62 43.91
CA PRO A 28 -15.49 -2.35 43.10
C PRO A 28 -14.97 -3.69 42.57
N LYS A 29 -14.87 -3.82 41.24
CA LYS A 29 -14.26 -4.98 40.63
C LYS A 29 -12.83 -5.08 41.21
N PRO A 30 -12.38 -6.26 41.64
CA PRO A 30 -11.02 -6.42 42.15
C PRO A 30 -10.04 -5.92 41.10
N ALA A 31 -9.09 -5.08 41.53
CA ALA A 31 -8.05 -4.55 40.67
C ALA A 31 -7.30 -5.73 40.04
N GLN A 32 -7.38 -5.85 38.73
CA GLN A 32 -6.57 -6.82 38.01
C GLN A 32 -5.09 -6.44 38.21
N PRO A 33 -4.17 -7.41 38.37
CA PRO A 33 -2.76 -7.12 38.46
C PRO A 33 -2.34 -6.28 37.25
N LEU A 34 -1.60 -5.21 37.50
CA LEU A 34 -1.00 -4.42 36.42
C LEU A 34 -0.16 -5.36 35.54
N PRO A 35 -0.23 -5.24 34.20
CA PRO A 35 0.66 -5.98 33.31
C PRO A 35 2.11 -5.80 33.78
N LYS A 36 2.90 -6.86 33.80
CA LYS A 36 4.29 -6.79 34.24
C LYS A 36 5.04 -5.79 33.36
N GLU A 37 5.83 -4.91 33.95
CA GLU A 37 6.59 -3.87 33.22
C GLU A 37 7.50 -4.47 32.15
N GLU A 38 8.05 -5.66 32.39
CA GLU A 38 8.86 -6.43 31.44
C GLU A 38 8.09 -6.77 30.15
N ASP A 39 6.82 -7.17 30.27
CA ASP A 39 5.95 -7.47 29.12
C ASP A 39 5.65 -6.21 28.28
N GLN A 40 5.63 -5.03 28.91
CA GLN A 40 5.42 -3.76 28.23
C GLN A 40 6.67 -3.30 27.49
N GLU A 41 7.85 -3.47 28.10
CA GLU A 41 9.12 -3.10 27.50
C GLU A 41 9.46 -3.99 26.29
N GLU A 42 9.20 -5.30 26.39
CA GLU A 42 9.38 -6.23 25.27
C GLU A 42 8.45 -5.89 24.10
N LYS A 43 7.17 -5.60 24.40
CA LYS A 43 6.23 -5.11 23.38
C LYS A 43 6.70 -3.80 22.75
N ALA A 44 7.22 -2.85 23.53
CA ALA A 44 7.75 -1.60 23.01
C ALA A 44 8.95 -1.83 22.07
N ARG A 45 9.86 -2.75 22.42
CA ARG A 45 10.99 -3.15 21.56
C ARG A 45 10.51 -3.78 20.24
N LEU A 46 9.54 -4.68 20.30
CA LEU A 46 8.94 -5.31 19.11
C LEU A 46 8.26 -4.27 18.22
N ILE A 47 7.51 -3.33 18.80
CA ILE A 47 6.87 -2.24 18.06
C ILE A 47 7.91 -1.38 17.34
N ALA A 48 9.01 -1.01 18.01
CA ALA A 48 10.08 -0.23 17.38
C ALA A 48 10.70 -0.97 16.18
N GLN A 49 10.99 -2.26 16.33
CA GLN A 49 11.53 -3.07 15.23
C GLN A 49 10.55 -3.17 14.06
N ILE A 50 9.26 -3.35 14.32
CA ILE A 50 8.23 -3.40 13.27
C ILE A 50 8.18 -2.07 12.52
N LEU A 51 8.24 -0.94 13.22
CA LEU A 51 8.21 0.39 12.60
C LEU A 51 9.45 0.64 11.72
N GLU A 52 10.64 0.23 12.17
CA GLU A 52 11.86 0.32 11.35
C GLU A 52 11.78 -0.52 10.08
N LEU A 53 11.28 -1.76 10.21
CA LEU A 53 11.09 -2.64 9.07
C LEU A 53 10.04 -2.11 8.09
N GLN A 54 8.95 -1.54 8.59
CA GLN A 54 7.92 -0.89 7.77
C GLN A 54 8.48 0.28 6.98
N ASN A 55 9.23 1.18 7.63
CA ASN A 55 9.89 2.29 6.95
C ASN A 55 10.85 1.80 5.85
N THR A 56 11.68 0.79 6.16
CA THR A 56 12.63 0.24 5.17
C THR A 56 11.91 -0.42 3.99
N LEU A 57 10.80 -1.11 4.25
CA LEU A 57 10.00 -1.75 3.21
C LEU A 57 9.31 -0.71 2.32
N GLU A 58 8.79 0.37 2.89
CA GLU A 58 8.17 1.47 2.16
C GLU A 58 9.17 2.16 1.23
N ASP A 59 10.37 2.48 1.74
CA ASP A 59 11.48 3.02 0.95
C ASP A 59 11.85 2.11 -0.23
N LEU A 60 11.93 0.79 0.03
CA LEU A 60 12.25 -0.18 -1.02
C LEU A 60 11.12 -0.29 -2.05
N SER A 61 9.86 -0.25 -1.62
CA SER A 61 8.69 -0.27 -2.51
C SER A 61 8.71 0.93 -3.45
N GLN A 62 8.97 2.13 -2.91
CA GLN A 62 9.05 3.34 -3.72
C GLN A 62 10.18 3.26 -4.75
N ARG A 63 11.36 2.77 -4.35
CA ARG A 63 12.48 2.57 -5.29
C ARG A 63 12.13 1.58 -6.41
N VAL A 64 11.43 0.50 -6.08
CA VAL A 64 10.97 -0.47 -7.09
C VAL A 64 10.01 0.18 -8.08
N ASP A 65 9.08 1.02 -7.61
CA ASP A 65 8.13 1.71 -8.47
C ASP A 65 8.83 2.71 -9.41
N ILE A 66 9.82 3.46 -8.91
CA ILE A 66 10.68 4.33 -9.73
C ILE A 66 11.39 3.52 -10.82
N VAL A 67 12.03 2.40 -10.46
CA VAL A 67 12.74 1.55 -11.43
C VAL A 67 11.80 0.98 -12.49
N LYS A 68 10.58 0.60 -12.10
CA LYS A 68 9.56 0.13 -13.06
C LYS A 68 9.18 1.23 -14.05
N GLU A 69 8.94 2.45 -13.57
CA GLU A 69 8.61 3.59 -14.41
C GLU A 69 9.73 3.91 -15.41
N GLU A 70 10.97 3.99 -14.94
CA GLU A 70 12.14 4.21 -15.80
C GLU A 70 12.31 3.08 -16.83
N SER A 71 12.12 1.83 -16.42
CA SER A 71 12.17 0.68 -17.33
C SER A 71 11.11 0.76 -18.42
N LEU A 72 9.87 1.15 -18.08
CA LEU A 72 8.79 1.34 -19.05
C LEU A 72 9.12 2.47 -20.03
N LYS A 73 9.63 3.60 -19.55
CA LYS A 73 10.06 4.71 -20.39
C LYS A 73 11.13 4.29 -21.38
N LEU A 74 12.18 3.62 -20.91
CA LEU A 74 13.27 3.12 -21.77
C LEU A 74 12.77 2.10 -22.80
N ARG A 75 11.84 1.21 -22.43
CA ARG A 75 11.23 0.25 -23.37
C ARG A 75 10.44 0.97 -24.46
N SER A 76 9.65 1.98 -24.08
CA SER A 76 8.88 2.80 -25.04
C SER A 76 9.81 3.53 -26.01
N GLU A 77 10.87 4.18 -25.51
CA GLU A 77 11.84 4.88 -26.35
C GLU A 77 12.56 3.91 -27.30
N ASN A 78 13.03 2.78 -26.80
CA ASN A 78 13.66 1.76 -27.63
C ASN A 78 12.71 1.19 -28.68
N GLN A 79 11.42 1.08 -28.40
CA GLN A 79 10.42 0.66 -29.39
C GLN A 79 10.31 1.68 -30.52
N VAL A 80 10.23 2.97 -30.20
CA VAL A 80 10.17 4.04 -31.20
C VAL A 80 11.44 4.09 -32.04
N LEU A 81 12.61 4.01 -31.41
CA LEU A 81 13.91 3.96 -32.09
C LEU A 81 14.03 2.72 -32.98
N GLY A 82 13.60 1.56 -32.48
CA GLY A 82 13.58 0.30 -33.24
C GLY A 82 12.72 0.41 -34.51
N GLN A 83 11.53 0.99 -34.39
CA GLN A 83 10.66 1.23 -35.54
C GLN A 83 11.28 2.21 -36.54
N TYR A 84 11.93 3.27 -36.07
CA TYR A 84 12.62 4.22 -36.93
C TYR A 84 13.74 3.55 -37.73
N ILE A 85 14.56 2.72 -37.08
CA ILE A 85 15.61 1.93 -37.73
C ILE A 85 15.01 0.97 -38.76
N GLN A 86 13.93 0.25 -38.42
CA GLN A 86 13.24 -0.64 -39.35
C GLN A 86 12.71 0.09 -40.58
N ASN A 87 12.10 1.26 -40.39
CA ASN A 87 11.57 2.07 -41.49
C ASN A 87 12.70 2.55 -42.41
N LEU A 88 13.85 2.95 -41.85
CA LEU A 88 15.03 3.33 -42.63
C LEU A 88 15.60 2.14 -43.41
N MET A 89 15.72 0.97 -42.79
CA MET A 89 16.19 -0.24 -43.46
C MET A 89 15.25 -0.66 -44.60
N ALA A 90 13.93 -0.62 -44.38
CA ALA A 90 12.94 -0.98 -45.40
C ALA A 90 12.88 0.03 -46.57
N SER A 91 13.04 1.33 -46.28
CA SER A 91 13.01 2.39 -47.30
C SER A 91 14.32 2.47 -48.09
N SER A 92 15.41 1.87 -47.58
CA SER A 92 16.69 1.86 -48.25
C SER A 92 16.82 0.66 -49.19
N THR A 93 17.11 0.94 -50.45
CA THR A 93 17.37 -0.06 -51.49
C THR A 93 18.66 -0.86 -51.24
N VAL A 94 19.53 -0.40 -50.32
CA VAL A 94 20.80 -1.07 -49.96
C VAL A 94 20.57 -2.30 -49.09
N PHE A 95 19.48 -2.35 -48.31
CA PHE A 95 19.17 -3.47 -47.41
C PHE A 95 18.14 -4.45 -47.98
N HIS A 96 17.71 -4.25 -49.23
CA HIS A 96 16.91 -5.26 -49.91
C HIS A 96 17.78 -6.51 -50.12
N PRO A 97 17.33 -7.72 -49.71
CA PRO A 97 18.08 -8.93 -49.98
C PRO A 97 18.24 -9.07 -51.50
N ALA A 98 19.46 -9.34 -51.96
CA ALA A 98 19.80 -9.59 -53.37
C ALA A 98 19.17 -10.90 -53.91
N ASN A 99 18.01 -11.32 -53.38
CA ASN A 99 17.25 -12.49 -53.81
C ASN A 99 16.13 -12.06 -54.76
N SER A 100 16.51 -11.64 -55.96
CA SER A 100 15.60 -11.63 -57.12
C SER A 100 16.25 -12.20 -58.39
N ARG A 101 17.32 -13.01 -58.25
CA ARG A 101 17.99 -13.62 -59.41
C ARG A 101 18.34 -15.10 -59.26
N ALA A 102 17.45 -15.88 -58.65
CA ALA A 102 17.63 -17.33 -58.56
C ALA A 102 16.32 -18.13 -58.67
N VAL A 103 15.41 -17.78 -59.60
CA VAL A 103 14.34 -18.69 -60.07
C VAL A 103 13.90 -18.34 -61.48
N SER A 104 14.78 -18.56 -62.46
CA SER A 104 14.37 -18.78 -63.85
C SER A 104 15.55 -19.41 -64.57
N ASN A 105 15.50 -20.73 -64.74
CA ASN A 105 15.91 -21.39 -65.97
C ASN A 105 15.16 -22.72 -66.03
N LYS A 106 14.33 -22.82 -67.07
CA LYS A 106 13.50 -23.95 -67.48
C LYS A 106 14.29 -24.80 -68.47
#